data_AF-A0A202DMX0-F1
#
_entry.id   AF-A0A202DMX0-F1
#
_cell.length_a   1.000
_cell.length_b   1.000
_cell.length_c   1.000
_cell.angle_alpha   90.00
_cell.angle_beta   90.00
_cell.angle_gamma   90.00
#
_symmetry.space_group_name_H-M   'P 1'
#
loop_
_entity.id
_entity.type
_entity.pdbx_description
1 polymer ?
#
loop_
_entity_poly.entity_id
_entity_poly.type
_entity_poly.pdbx_seq_one_letter_code
_entity_poly.pdbx_strand_id
1 'polypeptide(L)'
;YPNIERYKKKWKANEKERNDKKELVFNGALKTFDKKVTAYRKKLISLGEYLHELSIRTSGVATEVETFRSAWQLEQSLDWDRVQRERSLALDRLVRVLTKGESQELMAQGVAYRTGTLPHSQFYGNLRKLFSNKGVPLSDYPSLRDYLQYVLLSESIKPDQLFKEANALEKEAYDRLARSEKERELIVEARQSYLVGKLLDFSLTKEEWEEYKKVRGAQSVVRRRNIQYSNHALRTTDYGLPLSFESFYRHAEARDQAMAENLLAAIEKHDAKVTVLVAGGFHSKGIQHYLFDETSPLRTTDHGPRTQSEVRSPWSVVRGQPDNREAPYSVVSFIPKITKLDKATGSDYLSVFAQEKTPLEKLFKGETLFLPPPRWTAVLLARFHLLAQAVIVNLNPKPIFIRL
;
A
#
# COMPACT_ATOMS: atom_id res chain seq x y z
N TYR A 1 -4.51 3.92 26.07
CA TYR A 1 -5.96 4.16 25.99
C TYR A 1 -6.71 2.99 26.63
N PRO A 2 -7.02 3.02 27.95
CA PRO A 2 -7.58 1.86 28.68
C PRO A 2 -8.91 1.30 28.12
N ASN A 3 -9.66 2.11 27.36
CA ASN A 3 -10.91 1.65 26.74
C ASN A 3 -10.73 0.90 25.40
N ILE A 4 -9.56 0.96 24.75
CA ILE A 4 -9.35 0.36 23.41
C ILE A 4 -9.54 -1.16 23.42
N GLU A 5 -9.03 -1.84 24.44
CA GLU A 5 -9.13 -3.30 24.56
C GLU A 5 -10.57 -3.76 24.79
N ARG A 6 -11.34 -2.99 25.57
CA ARG A 6 -12.78 -3.24 25.75
C ARG A 6 -13.53 -3.11 24.43
N TYR A 7 -13.22 -2.10 23.62
CA TYR A 7 -13.83 -1.92 22.30
C TYR A 7 -13.46 -3.02 21.33
N LYS A 8 -12.17 -3.38 21.27
CA LYS A 8 -11.69 -4.50 20.46
C LYS A 8 -12.36 -5.81 20.85
N LYS A 9 -12.52 -6.07 22.15
CA LYS A 9 -13.24 -7.26 22.65
C LYS A 9 -14.70 -7.27 22.21
N LYS A 10 -15.42 -6.15 22.36
CA LYS A 10 -16.83 -6.03 21.93
C LYS A 10 -16.97 -6.17 20.40
N TRP A 11 -16.09 -5.53 19.64
CA TRP A 11 -16.06 -5.61 18.18
C TRP A 11 -15.83 -7.05 17.71
N LYS A 12 -14.87 -7.78 18.31
CA LYS A 12 -14.63 -9.20 18.02
C LYS A 12 -15.84 -10.09 18.33
N ALA A 13 -16.54 -9.83 19.42
CA ALA A 13 -17.76 -10.58 19.77
C ALA A 13 -18.87 -10.36 18.72
N ASN A 14 -19.11 -9.11 18.30
CA ASN A 14 -20.07 -8.78 17.25
C ASN A 14 -19.65 -9.33 15.87
N GLU A 15 -18.35 -9.36 15.59
CA GLU A 15 -17.80 -9.99 14.39
C GLU A 15 -18.11 -11.50 14.37
N LYS A 16 -17.91 -12.20 15.49
CA LYS A 16 -18.26 -13.61 15.62
C LYS A 16 -19.76 -13.85 15.39
N GLU A 17 -20.63 -13.12 16.08
CA GLU A 17 -22.08 -13.27 15.92
C GLU A 17 -22.53 -13.06 14.46
N ARG A 18 -21.99 -12.04 13.80
CA ARG A 18 -22.30 -11.80 12.38
C ARG A 18 -21.77 -12.91 11.47
N ASN A 19 -20.60 -13.46 11.74
CA ASN A 19 -20.08 -14.59 10.98
C ASN A 19 -20.98 -15.83 11.16
N ASP A 20 -21.48 -16.07 12.37
CA ASP A 20 -22.45 -17.13 12.65
C ASP A 20 -23.76 -16.90 11.84
N LYS A 21 -24.24 -15.64 11.73
CA LYS A 21 -25.39 -15.28 10.87
C LYS A 21 -25.11 -15.47 9.39
N LYS A 22 -23.93 -15.10 8.89
CA LYS A 22 -23.53 -15.31 7.50
C LYS A 22 -23.55 -16.79 7.12
N GLU A 23 -23.13 -17.67 8.04
CA GLU A 23 -23.18 -19.12 7.80
C GLU A 23 -24.61 -19.64 7.61
N LEU A 24 -25.61 -19.00 8.20
CA LEU A 24 -27.02 -19.39 8.06
C LEU A 24 -27.71 -18.72 6.85
N VAL A 25 -27.37 -17.47 6.55
CA VAL A 25 -28.11 -16.64 5.58
C VAL A 25 -27.50 -16.67 4.19
N PHE A 26 -26.16 -16.75 4.05
CA PHE A 26 -25.52 -16.69 2.75
C PHE A 26 -25.74 -17.98 1.95
N ASN A 27 -26.15 -17.83 0.70
CA ASN A 27 -26.11 -18.93 -0.27
C ASN A 27 -24.67 -19.46 -0.45
N GLY A 28 -24.55 -20.69 -0.95
CA GLY A 28 -23.27 -21.40 -1.02
C GLY A 28 -22.17 -20.65 -1.77
N ALA A 29 -22.50 -20.04 -2.92
CA ALA A 29 -21.51 -19.31 -3.72
C ALA A 29 -21.03 -18.03 -3.01
N LEU A 30 -21.97 -17.28 -2.42
CA LEU A 30 -21.67 -16.08 -1.64
C LEU A 30 -20.82 -16.42 -0.40
N LYS A 31 -21.12 -17.51 0.30
CA LYS A 31 -20.36 -17.99 1.46
C LYS A 31 -18.92 -18.33 1.08
N THR A 32 -18.70 -19.06 -0.01
CA THR A 32 -17.36 -19.40 -0.50
C THR A 32 -16.55 -18.15 -0.82
N PHE A 33 -17.17 -17.17 -1.48
CA PHE A 33 -16.52 -15.90 -1.79
C PHE A 33 -16.19 -15.09 -0.54
N ASP A 34 -17.15 -14.93 0.39
CA ASP A 34 -16.95 -14.19 1.64
C ASP A 34 -15.83 -14.79 2.52
N LYS A 35 -15.66 -16.12 2.50
CA LYS A 35 -14.55 -16.80 3.17
C LYS A 35 -13.20 -16.41 2.58
N LYS A 36 -13.08 -16.28 1.26
CA LYS A 36 -11.84 -15.83 0.59
C LYS A 36 -11.53 -14.37 0.91
N VAL A 37 -12.53 -13.49 0.84
CA VAL A 37 -12.40 -12.09 1.25
C VAL A 37 -11.96 -11.97 2.71
N THR A 38 -12.57 -12.75 3.60
CA THR A 38 -12.22 -12.77 5.03
C THR A 38 -10.81 -13.31 5.25
N ALA A 39 -10.39 -14.35 4.53
CA ALA A 39 -9.05 -14.90 4.60
C ALA A 39 -8.00 -13.84 4.19
N TYR A 40 -8.26 -13.10 3.11
CA TYR A 40 -7.38 -12.02 2.65
C TYR A 40 -7.26 -10.91 3.70
N ARG A 41 -8.40 -10.43 4.22
CA ARG A 41 -8.43 -9.39 5.26
C ARG A 41 -7.72 -9.82 6.55
N LYS A 42 -7.74 -11.12 6.87
CA LYS A 42 -7.01 -11.73 8.00
C LYS A 42 -5.56 -12.11 7.67
N LYS A 43 -5.07 -11.78 6.47
CA LYS A 43 -3.71 -12.10 5.97
C LYS A 43 -3.42 -13.61 5.94
N LEU A 44 -4.45 -14.44 5.78
CA LEU A 44 -4.34 -15.89 5.66
C LEU A 44 -4.10 -16.35 4.21
N ILE A 45 -4.45 -15.50 3.24
CA ILE A 45 -4.10 -15.66 1.84
C ILE A 45 -3.43 -14.38 1.34
N SER A 46 -2.64 -14.51 0.28
CA SER A 46 -1.86 -13.45 -0.30
C SER A 46 -2.70 -12.45 -1.10
N LEU A 47 -2.10 -11.29 -1.46
CA LEU A 47 -2.74 -10.34 -2.37
C LEU A 47 -2.97 -10.99 -3.75
N GLY A 48 -2.01 -11.78 -4.25
CA GLY A 48 -2.13 -12.44 -5.53
C GLY A 48 -3.23 -13.50 -5.56
N GLU A 49 -3.35 -14.31 -4.51
CA GLU A 49 -4.45 -15.26 -4.37
C GLU A 49 -5.81 -14.57 -4.32
N TYR A 50 -5.92 -13.46 -3.58
CA TYR A 50 -7.15 -12.67 -3.49
C TYR A 50 -7.54 -12.03 -4.83
N LEU A 51 -6.60 -11.36 -5.50
CA LEU A 51 -6.83 -10.75 -6.81
C LEU A 51 -7.17 -11.80 -7.87
N HIS A 52 -6.57 -12.98 -7.79
CA HIS A 52 -6.94 -14.11 -8.63
C HIS A 52 -8.41 -14.51 -8.41
N GLU A 53 -8.85 -14.68 -7.15
CA GLU A 53 -10.25 -15.01 -6.81
C GLU A 53 -11.25 -13.94 -7.27
N LEU A 54 -10.87 -12.66 -7.26
CA LEU A 54 -11.69 -11.59 -7.82
C LEU A 54 -11.79 -11.71 -9.35
N SER A 55 -10.65 -11.86 -10.02
CA SER A 55 -10.55 -11.86 -11.49
C SER A 55 -11.37 -12.98 -12.15
N ILE A 56 -11.42 -14.18 -11.55
CA ILE A 56 -12.17 -15.32 -12.11
C ILE A 56 -13.70 -15.14 -12.02
N ARG A 57 -14.20 -14.22 -11.20
CA ARG A 57 -15.64 -14.00 -10.95
C ARG A 57 -16.22 -12.80 -11.68
N THR A 58 -15.36 -11.97 -12.27
CA THR A 58 -15.72 -10.73 -12.96
C THR A 58 -15.28 -10.81 -14.40
N SER A 59 -16.12 -10.33 -15.32
CA SER A 59 -15.84 -10.38 -16.76
C SER A 59 -15.46 -8.98 -17.24
N GLY A 60 -14.27 -8.79 -17.79
CA GLY A 60 -13.99 -7.64 -18.64
C GLY A 60 -12.62 -6.97 -18.48
N VAL A 61 -12.07 -6.64 -19.66
CA VAL A 61 -11.00 -5.67 -20.03
C VAL A 61 -9.67 -5.77 -19.26
N ALA A 62 -8.56 -5.50 -19.95
CA ALA A 62 -7.24 -5.39 -19.36
C ALA A 62 -7.23 -4.35 -18.23
N THR A 63 -7.34 -4.84 -16.99
CA THR A 63 -7.31 -4.10 -15.74
C THR A 63 -5.88 -4.10 -15.17
N GLU A 64 -5.59 -3.21 -14.23
CA GLU A 64 -4.37 -3.32 -13.41
C GLU A 64 -4.37 -4.63 -12.62
N VAL A 65 -5.56 -5.12 -12.21
CA VAL A 65 -5.72 -6.45 -11.59
C VAL A 65 -5.25 -7.57 -12.52
N GLU A 66 -5.58 -7.52 -13.80
CA GLU A 66 -5.14 -8.51 -14.79
C GLU A 66 -3.63 -8.43 -15.07
N THR A 67 -3.09 -7.21 -15.10
CA THR A 67 -1.64 -6.98 -15.22
C THR A 67 -0.91 -7.56 -14.00
N PHE A 68 -1.42 -7.31 -12.79
CA PHE A 68 -0.92 -7.92 -11.57
C PHE A 68 -1.00 -9.44 -11.62
N ARG A 69 -2.15 -10.00 -12.00
CA ARG A 69 -2.37 -11.45 -12.08
C ARG A 69 -1.37 -12.10 -13.03
N SER A 70 -1.15 -11.49 -14.19
CA SER A 70 -0.17 -11.96 -15.18
C SER A 70 1.26 -11.92 -14.63
N ALA A 71 1.65 -10.83 -13.96
CA ALA A 71 2.96 -10.73 -13.30
C ALA A 71 3.11 -11.77 -12.18
N TRP A 72 2.08 -11.96 -11.36
CA TRP A 72 2.07 -12.91 -10.26
C TRP A 72 2.18 -14.34 -10.76
N GLN A 73 1.44 -14.72 -11.80
CA GLN A 73 1.52 -16.05 -12.41
C GLN A 73 2.91 -16.33 -13.00
N LEU A 74 3.51 -15.35 -13.68
CA LEU A 74 4.89 -15.49 -14.15
C LEU A 74 5.82 -15.72 -12.97
N GLU A 75 5.78 -14.86 -11.95
CA GLU A 75 6.63 -14.99 -10.74
C GLU A 75 6.52 -16.38 -10.09
N GLN A 76 5.30 -16.91 -9.93
CA GLN A 76 5.07 -18.24 -9.35
C GLN A 76 5.63 -19.38 -10.22
N SER A 77 5.77 -19.18 -11.53
CA SER A 77 6.26 -20.17 -12.49
C SER A 77 7.79 -20.15 -12.69
N LEU A 78 8.49 -19.14 -12.17
CA LEU A 78 9.93 -18.98 -12.40
C LEU A 78 10.75 -20.02 -11.62
N ASP A 79 11.55 -20.80 -12.34
CA ASP A 79 12.70 -21.52 -11.80
C ASP A 79 13.88 -20.54 -11.72
N TRP A 80 14.15 -20.01 -10.52
CA TRP A 80 15.18 -18.99 -10.30
C TRP A 80 16.58 -19.47 -10.69
N ASP A 81 16.93 -20.72 -10.41
CA ASP A 81 18.23 -21.26 -10.78
C ASP A 81 18.37 -21.33 -12.31
N ARG A 82 17.29 -21.71 -13.01
CA ARG A 82 17.25 -21.71 -14.47
C ARG A 82 17.29 -20.30 -15.05
N VAL A 83 16.60 -19.34 -14.45
CA VAL A 83 16.67 -17.92 -14.84
C VAL A 83 18.12 -17.43 -14.76
N GLN A 84 18.84 -17.71 -13.67
CA GLN A 84 20.22 -17.27 -13.50
C GLN A 84 21.18 -17.95 -14.50
N ARG A 85 21.00 -19.25 -14.77
CA ARG A 85 21.77 -19.97 -15.79
C ARG A 85 21.52 -19.41 -17.19
N GLU A 86 20.25 -19.30 -17.60
CA GLU A 86 19.88 -18.77 -18.92
C GLU A 86 20.32 -17.32 -19.10
N ARG A 87 20.23 -16.49 -18.06
CA ARG A 87 20.76 -15.12 -18.04
C ARG A 87 22.24 -15.08 -18.37
N SER A 88 23.04 -15.90 -17.69
CA SER A 88 24.49 -15.95 -17.90
C SER A 88 24.85 -16.38 -19.33
N LEU A 89 24.19 -17.42 -19.84
CA LEU A 89 24.37 -17.90 -21.21
C LEU A 89 23.95 -16.88 -22.27
N ALA A 90 22.80 -16.22 -22.06
CA ALA A 90 22.29 -15.21 -22.98
C ALA A 90 23.21 -13.98 -23.03
N LEU A 91 23.71 -13.51 -21.88
CA LEU A 91 24.63 -12.38 -21.81
C LEU A 91 26.00 -12.70 -22.41
N ASP A 92 26.56 -13.89 -22.17
CA ASP A 92 27.82 -14.32 -22.81
C ASP A 92 27.69 -14.32 -24.34
N ARG A 93 26.60 -14.90 -24.86
CA ARG A 93 26.31 -14.89 -26.30
C ARG A 93 26.13 -13.47 -26.84
N LEU A 94 25.44 -12.61 -26.09
CA LEU A 94 25.20 -11.22 -26.48
C LEU A 94 26.51 -10.43 -26.57
N VAL A 95 27.35 -10.48 -25.53
CA VAL A 95 28.62 -9.72 -25.47
C VAL A 95 29.56 -10.08 -26.61
N ARG A 96 29.58 -11.35 -27.06
CA ARG A 96 30.41 -11.78 -28.21
C ARG A 96 30.04 -11.14 -29.55
N VAL A 97 28.81 -10.64 -29.68
CA VAL A 97 28.31 -10.01 -30.92
C VAL A 97 28.14 -8.49 -30.81
N LEU A 98 28.43 -7.91 -29.65
CA LEU A 98 28.42 -6.46 -29.46
C LEU A 98 29.68 -5.83 -30.06
N THR A 99 29.51 -4.64 -30.64
CA THR A 99 30.64 -3.76 -30.92
C THR A 99 31.24 -3.23 -29.61
N LYS A 100 32.44 -2.65 -29.70
CA LYS A 100 33.08 -1.98 -28.56
C LYS A 100 32.20 -0.87 -27.96
N GLY A 101 31.57 -0.05 -28.81
CA GLY A 101 30.70 1.04 -28.38
C GLY A 101 29.43 0.53 -27.67
N GLU A 102 28.78 -0.51 -28.21
CA GLU A 102 27.59 -1.10 -27.59
C GLU A 102 27.91 -1.81 -26.28
N SER A 103 29.08 -2.43 -26.17
CA SER A 103 29.55 -3.03 -24.90
C SER A 103 29.74 -1.96 -23.83
N GLN A 104 30.33 -0.81 -24.19
CA GLN A 104 30.48 0.33 -23.29
C GLN A 104 29.13 0.90 -22.85
N GLU A 105 28.18 1.04 -23.78
CA GLU A 105 26.83 1.50 -23.49
C GLU A 105 26.08 0.53 -22.56
N LEU A 106 26.15 -0.77 -22.81
CA LEU A 106 25.55 -1.79 -21.93
C LEU A 106 26.15 -1.73 -20.51
N MET A 107 27.46 -1.53 -20.39
CA MET A 107 28.13 -1.34 -19.10
C MET A 107 27.65 -0.06 -18.40
N ALA A 108 27.54 1.06 -19.12
CA ALA A 108 27.06 2.32 -18.59
C ALA A 108 25.62 2.21 -18.07
N GLN A 109 24.73 1.57 -18.84
CA GLN A 109 23.36 1.29 -18.41
C GLN A 109 23.31 0.38 -17.18
N GLY A 110 24.18 -0.64 -17.10
CA GLY A 110 24.29 -1.51 -15.92
C GLY A 110 24.72 -0.76 -14.64
N VAL A 111 25.62 0.23 -14.77
CA VAL A 111 26.00 1.11 -13.66
C VAL A 111 24.85 2.04 -13.26
N ALA A 112 24.19 2.66 -14.24
CA ALA A 112 23.04 3.53 -13.99
C ALA A 112 21.89 2.78 -13.31
N TYR A 113 21.65 1.53 -13.71
CA TYR A 113 20.66 0.64 -13.09
C TYR A 113 20.99 0.35 -11.62
N ARG A 114 22.23 -0.09 -11.31
CA ARG A 114 22.65 -0.38 -9.93
C ARG A 114 22.59 0.82 -9.00
N THR A 115 22.87 2.00 -9.53
CA THR A 115 22.84 3.25 -8.77
C THR A 115 21.42 3.79 -8.58
N GLY A 116 20.41 3.12 -9.15
CA GLY A 116 19.01 3.57 -9.13
C GLY A 116 18.71 4.73 -10.07
N THR A 117 19.70 5.19 -10.84
CA THR A 117 19.56 6.27 -11.82
C THR A 117 18.73 5.83 -13.04
N LEU A 118 18.78 4.53 -13.38
CA LEU A 118 18.00 3.94 -14.47
C LEU A 118 16.91 3.00 -13.90
N PRO A 119 15.62 3.23 -14.17
CA PRO A 119 14.53 2.35 -13.73
C PRO A 119 14.65 0.92 -14.29
N HIS A 120 14.13 -0.09 -13.58
CA HIS A 120 14.27 -1.49 -14.03
C HIS A 120 13.61 -1.71 -15.40
N SER A 121 12.42 -1.15 -15.62
CA SER A 121 11.67 -1.24 -16.87
C SER A 121 12.42 -0.65 -18.05
N GLN A 122 13.13 0.46 -17.83
CA GLN A 122 13.97 1.06 -18.86
C GLN A 122 15.19 0.21 -19.15
N PHE A 123 15.91 -0.24 -18.11
CA PHE A 123 17.07 -1.12 -18.26
C PHE A 123 16.73 -2.44 -18.98
N TYR A 124 15.76 -3.19 -18.46
CA TYR A 124 15.36 -4.48 -19.04
C TYR A 124 14.63 -4.31 -20.39
N GLY A 125 13.95 -3.18 -20.60
CA GLY A 125 13.40 -2.81 -21.91
C GLY A 125 14.50 -2.58 -22.95
N ASN A 126 15.56 -1.86 -22.60
CA ASN A 126 16.73 -1.67 -23.45
C ASN A 126 17.46 -2.99 -23.72
N LEU A 127 17.66 -3.81 -22.69
CA LEU A 127 18.30 -5.12 -22.82
C LEU A 127 17.51 -6.04 -23.76
N ARG A 128 16.18 -6.08 -23.65
CA ARG A 128 15.30 -6.84 -24.56
C ARG A 128 15.43 -6.36 -26.02
N LYS A 129 15.50 -5.04 -26.25
CA LYS A 129 15.75 -4.47 -27.59
C LYS A 129 17.12 -4.87 -28.11
N LEU A 130 18.15 -4.84 -27.26
CA LEU A 130 19.53 -5.21 -27.62
C LEU A 130 19.63 -6.67 -28.06
N PHE A 131 19.00 -7.60 -27.31
CA PHE A 131 18.88 -9.01 -27.70
C PHE A 131 18.26 -9.17 -29.11
N SER A 132 17.15 -8.49 -29.35
CA SER A 132 16.45 -8.51 -30.65
C SER A 132 17.32 -7.97 -31.79
N ASN A 133 17.95 -6.81 -31.58
CA ASN A 133 18.77 -6.15 -32.60
C ASN A 133 20.03 -6.94 -32.97
N LYS A 134 20.52 -7.78 -32.06
CA LYS A 134 21.73 -8.59 -32.23
C LYS A 134 21.46 -10.02 -32.69
N GLY A 135 20.19 -10.36 -32.98
CA GLY A 135 19.84 -11.70 -33.42
C GLY A 135 20.13 -12.77 -32.36
N VAL A 136 20.01 -12.42 -31.08
CA VAL A 136 20.11 -13.34 -29.95
C VAL A 136 18.69 -13.53 -29.41
N PRO A 137 17.91 -14.49 -29.94
CA PRO A 137 16.50 -14.58 -29.66
C PRO A 137 16.25 -15.11 -28.24
N LEU A 138 15.42 -14.40 -27.46
CA LEU A 138 15.03 -14.82 -26.11
C LEU A 138 14.17 -16.10 -26.10
N SER A 139 13.71 -16.59 -27.26
CA SER A 139 13.06 -17.91 -27.37
C SER A 139 13.97 -19.06 -26.96
N ASP A 140 15.30 -18.90 -27.13
CA ASP A 140 16.31 -19.87 -26.73
C ASP A 140 16.48 -19.91 -25.20
N TYR A 141 15.96 -18.90 -24.50
CA TYR A 141 16.10 -18.67 -23.06
C TYR A 141 14.72 -18.39 -22.43
N PRO A 142 13.80 -19.38 -22.41
CA PRO A 142 12.41 -19.17 -22.04
C PRO A 142 12.21 -18.67 -20.60
N SER A 143 13.01 -19.14 -19.64
CA SER A 143 12.92 -18.69 -18.24
C SER A 143 13.39 -17.25 -18.09
N LEU A 144 14.48 -16.88 -18.79
CA LEU A 144 14.93 -15.49 -18.85
C LEU A 144 13.88 -14.59 -19.52
N ARG A 145 13.29 -15.04 -20.62
CA ARG A 145 12.20 -14.32 -21.32
C ARG A 145 11.04 -14.05 -20.37
N ASP A 146 10.60 -15.06 -19.64
CA ASP A 146 9.47 -14.97 -18.72
C ASP A 146 9.82 -14.08 -17.51
N TYR A 147 11.05 -14.14 -17.01
CA TYR A 147 11.57 -13.21 -16.01
C TYR A 147 11.55 -11.75 -16.49
N LEU A 148 12.02 -11.48 -17.71
CA LEU A 148 12.00 -10.12 -18.27
C LEU A 148 10.56 -9.61 -18.42
N GLN A 149 9.64 -10.47 -18.85
CA GLN A 149 8.22 -10.13 -18.94
C GLN A 149 7.62 -9.83 -17.55
N TYR A 150 7.95 -10.63 -16.54
CA TYR A 150 7.57 -10.38 -15.15
C TYR A 150 8.07 -9.01 -14.65
N VAL A 151 9.35 -8.69 -14.89
CA VAL A 151 9.93 -7.41 -14.43
C VAL A 151 9.23 -6.22 -15.10
N LEU A 152 8.93 -6.32 -16.40
CA LEU A 152 8.25 -5.25 -17.13
C LEU A 152 6.80 -5.07 -16.65
N LEU A 153 6.05 -6.16 -16.48
CA LEU A 153 4.67 -6.10 -15.98
C LEU A 153 4.61 -5.57 -14.55
N SER A 154 5.48 -6.08 -13.66
CA SER A 154 5.52 -5.65 -12.25
C SER A 154 5.84 -4.16 -12.08
N GLU A 155 6.59 -3.56 -13.01
CA GLU A 155 6.84 -2.11 -13.01
C GLU A 155 5.70 -1.28 -13.59
N SER A 156 4.96 -1.81 -14.56
CA SER A 156 3.86 -1.08 -15.18
C SER A 156 2.63 -0.95 -14.29
N ILE A 157 2.50 -1.81 -13.27
CA ILE A 157 1.34 -1.81 -12.37
C ILE A 157 1.28 -0.50 -11.58
N LYS A 158 0.11 0.14 -11.59
CA LYS A 158 -0.20 1.34 -10.80
C LYS A 158 -0.90 0.95 -9.50
N PRO A 159 -0.26 1.07 -8.32
CA PRO A 159 -0.83 0.61 -7.05
C PRO A 159 -2.19 1.22 -6.73
N ASP A 160 -2.35 2.54 -6.88
CA ASP A 160 -3.60 3.24 -6.58
C ASP A 160 -4.77 2.74 -7.43
N GLN A 161 -4.51 2.50 -8.72
CA GLN A 161 -5.51 2.01 -9.64
C GLN A 161 -5.80 0.52 -9.39
N LEU A 162 -4.77 -0.29 -9.09
CA LEU A 162 -4.91 -1.69 -8.70
C LEU A 162 -5.88 -1.85 -7.51
N PHE A 163 -5.65 -1.11 -6.42
CA PHE A 163 -6.50 -1.22 -5.23
C PHE A 163 -7.91 -0.65 -5.45
N LYS A 164 -8.04 0.42 -6.25
CA LYS A 164 -9.35 0.96 -6.65
C LYS A 164 -10.15 -0.08 -7.43
N GLU A 165 -9.51 -0.76 -8.38
CA GLU A 165 -10.13 -1.82 -9.17
C GLU A 165 -10.45 -3.04 -8.32
N ALA A 166 -9.54 -3.49 -7.45
CA ALA A 166 -9.79 -4.61 -6.54
C ALA A 166 -11.04 -4.39 -5.68
N ASN A 167 -11.20 -3.18 -5.12
CA ASN A 167 -12.40 -2.80 -4.35
C ASN A 167 -13.68 -2.81 -5.22
N ALA A 168 -13.59 -2.35 -6.47
CA ALA A 168 -14.72 -2.36 -7.40
C ALA A 168 -15.12 -3.80 -7.77
N LEU A 169 -14.15 -4.65 -8.08
CA LEU A 169 -14.39 -6.07 -8.40
C LEU A 169 -14.94 -6.84 -7.20
N GLU A 170 -14.46 -6.58 -5.97
CA GLU A 170 -15.01 -7.18 -4.76
C GLU A 170 -16.48 -6.80 -4.58
N LYS A 171 -16.81 -5.51 -4.75
CA LYS A 171 -18.19 -5.02 -4.67
C LYS A 171 -19.07 -5.68 -5.74
N GLU A 172 -18.60 -5.73 -6.98
CA GLU A 172 -19.31 -6.36 -8.09
C GLU A 172 -19.56 -7.85 -7.84
N ALA A 173 -18.57 -8.57 -7.31
CA ALA A 173 -18.70 -9.97 -6.96
C ALA A 173 -19.76 -10.18 -5.86
N TYR A 174 -19.77 -9.36 -4.81
CA TYR A 174 -20.83 -9.40 -3.80
C TYR A 174 -22.21 -9.08 -4.39
N ASP A 175 -22.32 -8.04 -5.22
CA ASP A 175 -23.58 -7.61 -5.85
C ASP A 175 -24.17 -8.72 -6.75
N ARG A 176 -23.32 -9.46 -7.48
CA ARG A 176 -23.71 -10.60 -8.33
C ARG A 176 -24.10 -11.84 -7.54
N LEU A 177 -23.38 -12.13 -6.44
CA LEU A 177 -23.57 -13.35 -5.65
C LEU A 177 -24.72 -13.24 -4.64
N ALA A 178 -25.09 -12.03 -4.22
CA ALA A 178 -26.22 -11.81 -3.33
C ALA A 178 -27.57 -12.01 -4.06
N ARG A 179 -28.43 -12.87 -3.52
CA ARG A 179 -29.72 -13.24 -4.12
C ARG A 179 -30.91 -12.66 -3.35
N SER A 180 -30.73 -12.31 -2.07
CA SER A 180 -31.78 -11.80 -1.20
C SER A 180 -31.41 -10.47 -0.53
N GLU A 181 -32.41 -9.74 -0.06
CA GLU A 181 -32.18 -8.49 0.68
C GLU A 181 -31.42 -8.73 1.99
N LYS A 182 -31.73 -9.82 2.70
CA LYS A 182 -31.01 -10.20 3.93
C LYS A 182 -29.52 -10.44 3.71
N GLU A 183 -29.15 -11.05 2.58
CA GLU A 183 -27.73 -11.21 2.22
C GLU A 183 -27.07 -9.86 1.96
N ARG A 184 -27.73 -8.97 1.21
CA ARG A 184 -27.22 -7.62 0.91
C ARG A 184 -27.04 -6.79 2.18
N GLU A 185 -28.01 -6.83 3.09
CA GLU A 185 -27.92 -6.18 4.40
C GLU A 185 -26.70 -6.68 5.20
N LEU A 186 -26.51 -8.00 5.29
CA LEU A 186 -25.37 -8.59 6.00
C LEU A 186 -24.02 -8.27 5.36
N ILE A 187 -23.94 -8.14 4.03
CA ILE A 187 -22.74 -7.69 3.31
C ILE A 187 -22.38 -6.26 3.73
N VAL A 188 -23.36 -5.35 3.70
CA VAL A 188 -23.17 -3.95 4.10
C VAL A 188 -22.74 -3.86 5.57
N GLU A 189 -23.41 -4.58 6.47
CA GLU A 189 -23.04 -4.64 7.88
C GLU A 189 -21.62 -5.18 8.09
N ALA A 190 -21.23 -6.22 7.34
CA ALA A 190 -19.89 -6.79 7.42
C ALA A 190 -18.82 -5.79 6.98
N ARG A 191 -19.05 -5.04 5.88
CA ARG A 191 -18.13 -4.00 5.40
C ARG A 191 -17.98 -2.88 6.42
N GLN A 192 -19.08 -2.40 6.99
CA GLN A 192 -19.04 -1.35 8.01
C GLN A 192 -18.24 -1.78 9.24
N SER A 193 -18.43 -3.00 9.71
CA SER A 193 -17.66 -3.50 10.85
C SER A 193 -16.19 -3.74 10.51
N TYR A 194 -15.87 -4.15 9.29
CA TYR A 194 -14.48 -4.23 8.85
C TYR A 194 -13.78 -2.87 8.97
N LEU A 195 -14.42 -1.79 8.48
CA LEU A 195 -13.90 -0.43 8.62
C LEU A 195 -13.78 0.00 10.10
N VAL A 196 -14.74 -0.36 10.96
CA VAL A 196 -14.64 -0.10 12.40
C VAL A 196 -13.44 -0.83 13.01
N GLY A 197 -13.16 -2.08 12.61
CA GLY A 197 -11.98 -2.81 13.04
C GLY A 197 -10.70 -2.07 12.67
N LYS A 198 -10.58 -1.64 11.41
CA LYS A 198 -9.43 -0.86 10.94
C LYS A 198 -9.31 0.49 11.65
N LEU A 199 -10.42 1.16 11.95
CA LEU A 199 -10.46 2.41 12.73
C LEU A 199 -9.87 2.21 14.14
N LEU A 200 -10.27 1.12 14.83
CA LEU A 200 -9.74 0.76 16.15
C LEU A 200 -8.26 0.40 16.13
N ASP A 201 -7.74 0.01 14.96
CA ASP A 201 -6.33 -0.32 14.73
C ASP A 201 -5.53 0.82 14.08
N PHE A 202 -6.13 1.99 13.86
CA PHE A 202 -5.52 3.12 13.15
C PHE A 202 -4.97 2.77 11.76
N SER A 203 -5.58 1.78 11.09
CA SER A 203 -5.09 1.20 9.83
C SER A 203 -5.97 1.47 8.60
N LEU A 204 -6.99 2.34 8.71
CA LEU A 204 -7.73 2.82 7.55
C LEU A 204 -6.81 3.54 6.57
N THR A 205 -6.95 3.25 5.28
CA THR A 205 -6.41 4.10 4.22
C THR A 205 -7.22 5.40 4.09
N LYS A 206 -6.74 6.36 3.30
CA LYS A 206 -7.49 7.59 3.04
C LYS A 206 -8.84 7.29 2.40
N GLU A 207 -8.90 6.39 1.42
CA GLU A 207 -10.12 5.99 0.72
C GLU A 207 -11.12 5.30 1.65
N GLU A 208 -10.64 4.42 2.53
CA GLU A 208 -11.48 3.74 3.52
C GLU A 208 -11.98 4.71 4.61
N TRP A 209 -11.19 5.73 4.96
CA TRP A 209 -11.64 6.82 5.82
C TRP A 209 -12.76 7.63 5.16
N GLU A 210 -12.63 7.97 3.88
CA GLU A 210 -13.71 8.62 3.12
C GLU A 210 -14.97 7.73 3.03
N GLU A 211 -14.80 6.42 2.84
CA GLU A 211 -15.90 5.46 2.85
C GLU A 211 -16.60 5.41 4.22
N TYR A 212 -15.82 5.33 5.30
CA TYR A 212 -16.32 5.33 6.66
C TYR A 212 -17.13 6.61 6.97
N LYS A 213 -16.62 7.78 6.56
CA LYS A 213 -17.31 9.07 6.75
C LYS A 213 -18.69 9.10 6.09
N LYS A 214 -18.87 8.49 4.91
CA LYS A 214 -20.19 8.47 4.22
C LYS A 214 -21.27 7.73 5.00
N VAL A 215 -20.89 6.71 5.76
CA VAL A 215 -21.82 5.94 6.60
C VAL A 215 -22.14 6.68 7.91
N ARG A 216 -21.27 7.58 8.37
CA ARG A 216 -21.33 8.24 9.70
C ARG A 216 -21.64 9.74 9.65
N GLY A 217 -21.57 10.40 8.49
CA GLY A 217 -21.78 11.84 8.32
C GLY A 217 -23.21 12.30 8.64
N ALA A 218 -23.41 13.60 8.82
CA ALA A 218 -24.69 14.19 9.21
C ALA A 218 -25.86 13.86 8.25
N GLN A 219 -25.57 13.48 7.01
CA GLN A 219 -26.55 12.98 6.03
C GLN A 219 -26.96 11.52 6.22
N SER A 220 -26.33 10.75 7.13
CA SER A 220 -26.73 9.37 7.47
C SER A 220 -27.96 9.29 8.37
N VAL A 221 -28.71 10.39 8.50
CA VAL A 221 -30.12 10.38 8.90
C VAL A 221 -30.94 9.74 7.76
N VAL A 222 -30.60 8.51 7.41
CA VAL A 222 -31.53 7.58 6.80
C VAL A 222 -32.56 7.30 7.90
N ARG A 223 -33.57 8.18 7.97
CA ARG A 223 -34.90 7.89 8.53
C ARG A 223 -35.55 6.78 7.68
N ARG A 224 -34.94 5.60 7.56
CA ARG A 224 -35.68 4.41 7.17
C ARG A 224 -36.30 3.89 8.45
N ARG A 225 -37.57 4.27 8.67
CA ARG A 225 -38.42 3.94 9.83
C ARG A 225 -38.54 2.43 10.15
N ASN A 226 -37.94 1.53 9.36
CA ASN A 226 -38.12 0.08 9.49
C ASN A 226 -36.85 -0.77 9.34
N ILE A 227 -35.64 -0.20 9.38
CA ILE A 227 -34.41 -1.02 9.44
C ILE A 227 -33.81 -0.92 10.84
N GLN A 228 -34.03 -1.96 11.65
CA GLN A 228 -33.29 -2.19 12.91
C GLN A 228 -31.82 -2.50 12.57
N TYR A 229 -31.07 -1.48 12.16
CA TYR A 229 -29.61 -1.58 12.20
C TYR A 229 -29.20 -1.70 13.67
N SER A 230 -28.67 -2.86 14.03
CA SER A 230 -27.98 -3.10 15.31
C SER A 230 -26.78 -2.14 15.52
N ASN A 231 -26.39 -1.38 14.50
CA ASN A 231 -25.45 -0.27 14.60
C ASN A 231 -25.98 0.96 15.35
N HIS A 232 -27.27 1.01 15.72
CA HIS A 232 -27.76 2.02 16.66
C HIS A 232 -27.07 1.94 18.03
N ALA A 233 -26.48 0.79 18.38
CA ALA A 233 -25.67 0.63 19.59
C ALA A 233 -24.38 1.49 19.63
N LEU A 234 -24.00 2.13 18.51
CA LEU A 234 -22.92 3.13 18.47
C LEU A 234 -23.43 4.58 18.34
N ARG A 235 -24.75 4.81 18.31
CA ARG A 235 -25.36 6.15 18.28
C ARG A 235 -25.94 6.59 19.62
N THR A 236 -26.34 5.69 20.53
CA THR A 236 -27.29 6.11 21.58
C THR A 236 -26.89 5.88 23.04
N THR A 237 -25.74 5.30 23.40
CA THR A 237 -25.43 5.13 24.84
C THR A 237 -23.97 5.24 25.29
N ASP A 238 -22.97 5.29 24.40
CA ASP A 238 -21.57 5.55 24.81
C ASP A 238 -21.13 6.94 24.32
N TYR A 239 -21.34 7.94 25.18
CA TYR A 239 -20.84 9.31 25.02
C TYR A 239 -19.34 9.30 24.64
N GLY A 240 -18.99 9.74 23.42
CA GLY A 240 -17.66 10.28 23.10
C GLY A 240 -16.56 9.37 22.54
N LEU A 241 -16.75 8.05 22.39
CA LEU A 241 -15.60 7.13 22.20
C LEU A 241 -15.22 6.75 20.74
N PRO A 242 -16.12 6.67 19.74
CA PRO A 242 -15.71 6.66 18.34
C PRO A 242 -15.02 7.96 17.94
N LEU A 243 -15.39 9.08 18.58
CA LEU A 243 -14.81 10.40 18.32
C LEU A 243 -13.30 10.42 18.59
N SER A 244 -12.76 9.69 19.57
CA SER A 244 -11.31 9.69 19.81
C SER A 244 -10.52 8.96 18.72
N PHE A 245 -11.08 7.90 18.13
CA PHE A 245 -10.45 7.21 17.00
C PHE A 245 -10.61 7.98 15.70
N GLU A 246 -11.81 8.52 15.45
CA GLU A 246 -12.06 9.43 14.33
C GLU A 246 -11.18 10.69 14.43
N SER A 247 -10.91 11.17 15.65
CA SER A 247 -10.04 12.33 15.88
C SER A 247 -8.65 12.10 15.34
N PHE A 248 -8.08 10.89 15.43
CA PHE A 248 -6.77 10.60 14.83
C PHE A 248 -6.76 10.93 13.32
N TYR A 249 -7.80 10.50 12.60
CA TYR A 249 -7.94 10.74 11.17
C TYR A 249 -8.26 12.21 10.86
N ARG A 250 -9.10 12.86 11.66
CA ARG A 250 -9.36 14.32 11.53
C ARG A 250 -8.10 15.15 11.75
N HIS A 251 -7.26 14.79 12.73
CA HIS A 251 -5.97 15.43 12.93
C HIS A 251 -4.97 15.07 11.82
N ALA A 252 -5.06 13.88 11.21
CA ALA A 252 -4.28 13.57 10.03
C ALA A 252 -4.66 14.48 8.85
N GLU A 253 -5.95 14.74 8.63
CA GLU A 253 -6.45 15.68 7.62
C GLU A 253 -6.06 17.14 7.93
N ALA A 254 -6.14 17.57 9.18
CA ALA A 254 -5.68 18.90 9.57
C ALA A 254 -4.16 19.09 9.36
N ARG A 255 -3.37 18.02 9.54
CA ARG A 255 -1.93 18.03 9.22
C ARG A 255 -1.67 18.13 7.72
N ASP A 256 -2.55 17.59 6.87
CA ASP A 256 -2.41 17.75 5.40
C ASP A 256 -2.39 19.23 5.03
N GLN A 257 -3.35 20.00 5.57
CA GLN A 257 -3.46 21.44 5.35
C GLN A 257 -2.23 22.17 5.90
N ALA A 258 -1.89 21.94 7.17
CA ALA A 258 -0.76 22.62 7.80
C ALA A 258 0.58 22.31 7.10
N MET A 259 0.78 21.08 6.62
CA MET A 259 1.98 20.73 5.85
C MET A 259 2.04 21.45 4.50
N ALA A 260 0.90 21.55 3.79
CA ALA A 260 0.82 22.28 2.53
C ALA A 260 1.06 23.78 2.72
N GLU A 261 0.41 24.41 3.70
CA GLU A 261 0.58 25.84 4.02
C GLU A 261 2.02 26.17 4.41
N ASN A 262 2.64 25.34 5.27
CA ASN A 262 4.04 25.52 5.64
C ASN A 262 5.00 25.36 4.44
N LEU A 263 4.69 24.44 3.52
CA LEU A 263 5.47 24.25 2.30
C LEU A 263 5.37 25.48 1.39
N LEU A 264 4.18 26.01 1.17
CA LEU A 264 3.93 27.21 0.36
C LEU A 264 4.64 28.43 0.97
N ALA A 265 4.51 28.64 2.28
CA ALA A 265 5.21 29.71 2.98
C ALA A 265 6.74 29.59 2.90
N ALA A 266 7.27 28.37 2.92
CA ALA A 266 8.71 28.13 2.75
C ALA A 266 9.19 28.42 1.33
N ILE A 267 8.38 28.08 0.30
CA ILE A 267 8.68 28.38 -1.10
C ILE A 267 8.81 29.90 -1.29
N GLU A 268 7.82 30.65 -0.82
CA GLU A 268 7.81 32.12 -0.92
C GLU A 268 8.98 32.74 -0.15
N LYS A 269 9.18 32.34 1.11
CA LYS A 269 10.24 32.88 1.97
C LYS A 269 11.65 32.68 1.41
N HIS A 270 11.88 31.58 0.71
CA HIS A 270 13.20 31.20 0.22
C HIS A 270 13.39 31.41 -1.28
N ASP A 271 12.38 31.96 -1.99
CA ASP A 271 12.36 32.05 -3.45
C ASP A 271 12.74 30.70 -4.12
N ALA A 272 12.21 29.61 -3.54
CA ALA A 272 12.64 28.26 -3.87
C ALA A 272 12.03 27.78 -5.20
N LYS A 273 12.86 27.61 -6.22
CA LYS A 273 12.43 27.11 -7.54
C LYS A 273 12.04 25.64 -7.54
N VAL A 274 12.60 24.85 -6.62
CA VAL A 274 12.36 23.42 -6.47
C VAL A 274 12.30 23.11 -4.98
N THR A 275 11.22 22.47 -4.55
CA THR A 275 11.04 22.05 -3.15
C THR A 275 10.61 20.61 -3.08
N VAL A 276 11.11 19.89 -2.08
CA VAL A 276 10.79 18.49 -1.83
C VAL A 276 10.16 18.37 -0.45
N LEU A 277 8.93 17.85 -0.39
CA LEU A 277 8.26 17.48 0.85
C LEU A 277 8.18 15.96 0.96
N VAL A 278 8.66 15.43 2.09
CA VAL A 278 8.56 14.00 2.40
C VAL A 278 7.47 13.80 3.45
N ALA A 279 6.42 13.07 3.08
CA ALA A 279 5.29 12.76 3.95
C ALA A 279 4.88 11.28 3.83
N GLY A 280 4.17 10.76 4.82
CA GLY A 280 3.61 9.40 4.76
C GLY A 280 2.49 9.32 3.72
N GLY A 281 2.33 8.16 3.06
CA GLY A 281 1.44 7.99 1.91
C GLY A 281 -0.04 8.35 2.14
N PHE A 282 -0.52 8.29 3.39
CA PHE A 282 -1.86 8.74 3.75
C PHE A 282 -2.10 10.23 3.43
N HIS A 283 -1.07 11.06 3.59
CA HIS A 283 -1.15 12.51 3.48
C HIS A 283 -1.08 13.02 2.03
N SER A 284 -0.57 12.21 1.09
CA SER A 284 -0.23 12.64 -0.27
C SER A 284 -1.39 13.31 -1.01
N LYS A 285 -2.60 12.72 -0.96
CA LYS A 285 -3.79 13.29 -1.63
C LYS A 285 -4.29 14.58 -0.97
N GLY A 286 -4.26 14.64 0.35
CA GLY A 286 -4.69 15.82 1.10
C GLY A 286 -3.76 17.00 0.86
N ILE A 287 -2.44 16.78 0.95
CA ILE A 287 -1.43 17.80 0.64
C ILE A 287 -1.58 18.28 -0.81
N GLN A 288 -1.66 17.36 -1.78
CA GLN A 288 -1.83 17.73 -3.18
C GLN A 288 -3.05 18.62 -3.40
N HIS A 289 -4.19 18.27 -2.80
CA HIS A 289 -5.40 19.09 -2.90
C HIS A 289 -5.15 20.55 -2.47
N TYR A 290 -4.51 20.76 -1.32
CA TYR A 290 -4.19 22.11 -0.83
C TYR A 290 -3.10 22.83 -1.63
N LEU A 291 -2.19 22.12 -2.29
CA LEU A 291 -1.19 22.73 -3.18
C LEU A 291 -1.78 23.17 -4.52
N PHE A 292 -2.89 22.57 -4.96
CA PHE A 292 -3.55 22.92 -6.21
C PHE A 292 -4.66 23.97 -6.05
N ASP A 293 -5.17 24.17 -4.84
CA ASP A 293 -6.30 25.07 -4.56
C ASP A 293 -5.93 26.09 -3.46
N GLU A 294 -5.25 27.18 -3.85
CA GLU A 294 -4.87 28.26 -2.92
C GLU A 294 -6.08 29.02 -2.32
N THR A 295 -7.34 28.66 -2.61
CA THR A 295 -8.52 29.44 -2.16
C THR A 295 -9.73 28.64 -1.68
N SER A 296 -9.56 27.46 -1.10
CA SER A 296 -10.65 26.86 -0.31
C SER A 296 -10.15 26.31 1.03
N PRO A 297 -10.29 27.07 2.14
CA PRO A 297 -10.45 26.40 3.42
C PRO A 297 -11.61 25.42 3.25
N LEU A 298 -11.39 24.13 3.52
CA LEU A 298 -12.49 23.20 3.68
C LEU A 298 -13.41 23.78 4.75
N ARG A 299 -14.50 24.42 4.31
CA ARG A 299 -15.64 24.71 5.18
C ARG A 299 -16.04 23.36 5.76
N THR A 300 -15.93 23.24 7.07
CA THR A 300 -16.32 22.06 7.86
C THR A 300 -17.84 21.85 7.90
N THR A 301 -18.58 22.34 6.90
CA THR A 301 -20.04 22.25 6.84
C THR A 301 -20.45 21.73 5.47
N ASP A 302 -21.12 20.59 5.50
CA ASP A 302 -21.86 19.93 4.43
C ASP A 302 -22.38 20.92 3.36
N HIS A 303 -22.03 20.69 2.08
CA HIS A 303 -22.90 20.64 0.89
C HIS A 303 -22.04 20.61 -0.38
N GLY A 304 -22.22 19.58 -1.23
CA GLY A 304 -21.53 19.44 -2.52
C GLY A 304 -22.16 20.28 -3.64
N PRO A 305 -21.52 20.30 -4.82
CA PRO A 305 -22.04 19.45 -5.89
C PRO A 305 -20.97 18.67 -6.70
N ARG A 306 -21.50 17.73 -7.51
CA ARG A 306 -20.83 16.76 -8.41
C ARG A 306 -20.12 17.42 -9.60
N THR A 307 -19.02 16.83 -10.08
CA THR A 307 -18.92 16.21 -11.45
C THR A 307 -17.60 15.50 -11.74
N GLN A 308 -17.76 14.39 -12.49
CA GLN A 308 -16.94 13.72 -13.51
C GLN A 308 -15.43 13.42 -13.31
N SER A 309 -15.14 12.14 -13.51
CA SER A 309 -13.84 11.48 -13.54
C SER A 309 -13.37 11.37 -14.99
N GLU A 310 -12.21 11.96 -15.31
CA GLU A 310 -11.48 11.64 -16.54
C GLU A 310 -10.11 11.02 -16.24
N VAL A 311 -9.77 10.02 -17.05
CA VAL A 311 -8.58 9.18 -17.03
C VAL A 311 -7.36 9.94 -17.56
N ARG A 312 -6.22 10.01 -16.85
CA ARG A 312 -4.94 10.52 -17.39
C ARG A 312 -3.70 9.74 -16.91
N SER A 313 -2.65 9.80 -17.73
CA SER A 313 -1.49 8.88 -17.84
C SER A 313 -0.41 9.00 -16.73
N PRO A 314 0.62 8.11 -16.69
CA PRO A 314 1.70 8.10 -15.69
C PRO A 314 2.66 9.30 -15.74
N TRP A 315 2.57 10.14 -16.78
CA TRP A 315 3.29 11.41 -16.89
C TRP A 315 2.25 12.51 -17.09
N SER A 316 1.53 12.83 -16.02
CA SER A 316 0.66 13.99 -16.00
C SER A 316 1.40 15.12 -15.31
N VAL A 317 2.02 15.99 -16.12
CA VAL A 317 2.05 17.41 -15.73
C VAL A 317 0.59 17.82 -15.75
N VAL A 318 -0.01 18.05 -14.58
CA VAL A 318 -1.34 18.65 -14.50
C VAL A 318 -1.20 20.10 -14.97
N ARG A 319 -1.36 20.35 -16.27
CA ARG A 319 -1.79 21.66 -16.74
C ARG A 319 -3.31 21.67 -16.62
N GLY A 320 -3.82 22.60 -15.80
CA GLY A 320 -5.23 22.69 -15.45
C GLY A 320 -6.16 22.77 -16.65
N GLN A 321 -7.39 22.29 -16.48
CA GLN A 321 -8.50 22.49 -17.41
C GLN A 321 -9.84 22.25 -16.67
N PRO A 322 -10.94 22.97 -16.97
CA PRO A 322 -11.11 24.38 -17.28
C PRO A 322 -11.96 25.03 -16.17
N ASP A 323 -11.36 25.37 -15.04
CA ASP A 323 -11.74 26.61 -14.35
C ASP A 323 -10.45 27.41 -14.25
N ASN A 324 -10.50 28.66 -14.65
CA ASN A 324 -9.42 29.39 -15.28
C ASN A 324 -8.37 29.92 -14.26
N ARG A 325 -7.74 29.02 -13.51
CA ARG A 325 -6.68 29.34 -12.55
C ARG A 325 -5.50 28.39 -12.76
N GLU A 326 -4.43 28.89 -13.37
CA GLU A 326 -3.16 28.18 -13.44
C GLU A 326 -2.63 28.02 -12.02
N ALA A 327 -2.49 26.78 -11.54
CA ALA A 327 -1.82 26.54 -10.26
C ALA A 327 -0.37 27.05 -10.38
N PRO A 328 0.13 27.88 -9.45
CA PRO A 328 1.46 28.49 -9.55
C PRO A 328 2.62 27.47 -9.50
N TYR A 329 2.34 26.22 -9.12
CA TYR A 329 3.34 25.16 -8.95
C TYR A 329 3.00 23.90 -9.74
N SER A 330 4.03 23.26 -10.30
CA SER A 330 3.94 21.88 -10.81
C SER A 330 4.25 20.89 -9.70
N VAL A 331 3.28 20.08 -9.29
CA VAL A 331 3.46 19.07 -8.23
C VAL A 331 3.69 17.70 -8.85
N VAL A 332 4.77 17.03 -8.44
CA VAL A 332 5.07 15.64 -8.81
C VAL A 332 5.10 14.78 -7.54
N SER A 333 4.27 13.74 -7.50
CA SER A 333 4.26 12.79 -6.38
C SER A 333 5.14 11.59 -6.70
N PHE A 334 6.09 11.30 -5.81
CA PHE A 334 7.00 10.16 -5.95
C PHE A 334 6.88 9.24 -4.73
N ILE A 335 6.64 7.95 -4.98
CA ILE A 335 6.63 6.90 -3.95
C ILE A 335 7.89 6.07 -4.17
N PRO A 336 8.92 6.18 -3.32
CA PRO A 336 10.15 5.43 -3.48
C PRO A 336 9.89 3.93 -3.33
N LYS A 337 10.36 3.12 -4.29
CA LYS A 337 10.42 1.67 -4.14
C LYS A 337 11.75 1.32 -3.45
N ILE A 338 11.69 0.76 -2.25
CA ILE A 338 12.90 0.36 -1.53
C ILE A 338 13.49 -0.88 -2.21
N THR A 339 14.62 -0.71 -2.91
CA THR A 339 15.42 -1.83 -3.45
C THR A 339 16.69 -2.00 -2.63
N LYS A 340 16.97 -3.24 -2.21
CA LYS A 340 18.13 -3.59 -1.37
C LYS A 340 19.46 -3.34 -2.12
N LEU A 341 20.51 -2.95 -1.40
CA LEU A 341 21.89 -2.73 -1.87
C LEU A 341 22.84 -3.67 -1.14
N ASP A 342 23.65 -4.45 -1.86
CA ASP A 342 24.79 -5.22 -1.33
C ASP A 342 26.02 -5.02 -2.26
N LYS A 343 27.26 -5.08 -1.70
CA LYS A 343 28.54 -4.61 -2.31
C LYS A 343 29.55 -5.73 -2.66
N ALA A 344 30.24 -5.52 -3.81
CA ALA A 344 31.64 -5.81 -4.25
C ALA A 344 32.17 -7.25 -4.53
N THR A 345 32.71 -7.52 -5.75
CA THR A 345 34.16 -7.65 -6.11
C THR A 345 34.47 -7.82 -7.63
N GLY A 346 35.72 -7.58 -8.07
CA GLY A 346 36.10 -7.14 -9.44
C GLY A 346 36.05 -8.08 -10.67
N SER A 347 35.45 -9.27 -10.65
CA SER A 347 35.08 -10.02 -11.88
C SER A 347 33.57 -10.08 -12.12
N ASP A 348 32.81 -9.33 -11.32
CA ASP A 348 31.35 -9.23 -11.19
C ASP A 348 30.60 -8.47 -12.29
N TYR A 349 31.19 -8.12 -13.43
CA TYR A 349 30.47 -7.23 -14.38
C TYR A 349 29.16 -7.85 -14.91
N LEU A 350 29.05 -9.19 -14.88
CA LEU A 350 27.80 -9.92 -15.18
C LEU A 350 26.92 -10.21 -13.96
N SER A 351 27.44 -10.19 -12.73
CA SER A 351 26.61 -10.31 -11.52
C SER A 351 25.77 -9.06 -11.25
N VAL A 352 26.09 -7.95 -11.92
CA VAL A 352 25.22 -6.77 -12.09
C VAL A 352 23.80 -7.14 -12.55
N PHE A 353 23.69 -8.18 -13.38
CA PHE A 353 22.39 -8.65 -13.87
C PHE A 353 21.72 -9.63 -12.91
N ALA A 354 22.40 -10.08 -11.85
CA ALA A 354 21.90 -11.03 -10.87
C ALA A 354 20.96 -10.42 -9.82
N GLN A 355 20.80 -9.08 -9.81
CA GLN A 355 19.89 -8.43 -8.87
C GLN A 355 18.45 -8.88 -9.08
N GLU A 356 17.94 -9.65 -8.12
CA GLU A 356 16.58 -10.13 -8.12
C GLU A 356 15.61 -8.99 -7.76
N LYS A 357 14.49 -8.93 -8.49
CA LYS A 357 13.42 -8.00 -8.15
C LYS A 357 12.85 -8.36 -6.79
N THR A 358 12.50 -7.35 -5.99
CA THR A 358 11.71 -7.57 -4.78
C THR A 358 10.39 -8.29 -5.15
N PRO A 359 10.02 -9.37 -4.44
CA PRO A 359 8.81 -10.13 -4.75
C PRO A 359 7.59 -9.25 -4.92
N LEU A 360 6.74 -9.56 -5.90
CA LEU A 360 5.66 -8.70 -6.37
C LEU A 360 4.80 -8.22 -5.21
N GLU A 361 4.37 -9.13 -4.35
CA GLU A 361 3.52 -8.81 -3.20
C GLU A 361 4.17 -7.83 -2.21
N LYS A 362 5.50 -7.88 -2.03
CA LYS A 362 6.21 -6.95 -1.15
C LYS A 362 6.20 -5.53 -1.72
N LEU A 363 6.10 -5.36 -3.05
CA LEU A 363 5.97 -4.05 -3.69
C LEU A 363 4.62 -3.37 -3.39
N PHE A 364 3.59 -4.14 -3.03
CA PHE A 364 2.23 -3.65 -2.77
C PHE A 364 1.80 -3.74 -1.30
N LYS A 365 2.71 -4.11 -0.39
CA LYS A 365 2.47 -3.96 1.05
C LYS A 365 2.53 -2.47 1.39
N GLY A 366 1.40 -1.78 1.22
CA GLY A 366 1.28 -0.37 1.61
C GLY A 366 1.62 -0.17 3.09
N GLU A 367 2.30 0.94 3.37
CA GLU A 367 2.60 1.34 4.74
C GLU A 367 1.33 1.91 5.39
N THR A 368 0.78 1.22 6.38
CA THR A 368 -0.31 1.75 7.20
C THR A 368 0.22 2.84 8.13
N LEU A 369 -0.63 3.80 8.48
CA LEU A 369 -0.35 4.70 9.60
C LEU A 369 -0.20 3.85 10.87
N PHE A 370 0.96 3.95 11.52
CA PHE A 370 1.16 3.35 12.83
C PHE A 370 1.29 4.46 13.86
N LEU A 371 0.69 4.26 15.03
CA LEU A 371 1.16 4.99 16.20
C LEU A 371 2.60 4.53 16.46
N PRO A 372 3.56 5.46 16.67
CA PRO A 372 4.87 5.04 17.12
C PRO A 372 4.71 4.21 18.41
N PRO A 373 5.50 3.14 18.62
CA PRO A 373 5.49 2.44 19.89
C PRO A 373 5.73 3.47 21.01
N PRO A 374 5.09 3.32 22.18
CA PRO A 374 5.26 4.27 23.27
C PRO A 374 6.76 4.42 23.54
N ARG A 375 7.27 5.63 23.29
CA ARG A 375 8.62 5.99 23.71
C ARG A 375 8.58 5.98 25.23
N TRP A 376 9.10 4.92 25.85
CA TRP A 376 9.46 4.97 27.25
C TRP A 376 10.40 6.16 27.38
N THR A 377 9.93 7.24 28.00
CA THR A 377 10.78 8.41 28.25
C THR A 377 11.96 7.92 29.08
N ALA A 378 13.17 8.41 28.79
CA ALA A 378 14.40 8.01 29.48
C ALA A 378 14.29 8.10 31.02
N VAL A 379 13.36 8.90 31.53
CA VAL A 379 13.01 9.04 32.96
C VAL A 379 12.45 7.74 33.58
N LEU A 380 11.71 6.92 32.83
CA LEU A 380 11.17 5.64 33.30
C LEU A 380 12.21 4.51 33.29
N LEU A 381 13.12 4.50 32.30
CA LEU A 381 14.26 3.57 32.26
C LEU A 381 15.30 3.88 33.35
N ALA A 382 15.54 5.16 33.65
CA ALA A 382 16.43 5.58 34.73
C ALA A 382 15.92 5.14 36.12
N ARG A 383 14.60 5.10 36.35
CA ARG A 383 14.02 4.63 37.61
C ARG A 383 14.10 3.10 37.80
N PHE A 384 14.05 2.32 36.72
CA PHE A 384 14.27 0.87 36.80
C PHE A 384 15.74 0.49 36.97
N HIS A 385 16.68 1.25 36.41
CA HIS A 385 18.12 1.01 36.61
C HIS A 385 18.59 1.32 38.05
N LEU A 386 18.01 2.34 38.70
CA LEU A 386 18.34 2.66 40.10
C LEU A 386 17.80 1.63 41.11
N LEU A 387 16.66 1.00 40.83
CA LEU A 387 16.13 -0.09 41.67
C LEU A 387 16.89 -1.41 41.47
N ALA A 388 17.40 -1.68 40.27
CA ALA A 388 18.22 -2.88 40.00
C ALA A 388 19.65 -2.77 40.57
N GLN A 389 20.23 -1.57 40.67
CA GLN A 389 21.55 -1.37 41.27
C GLN A 389 21.54 -1.37 42.81
N ALA A 390 20.40 -1.07 43.46
CA ALA A 390 20.28 -1.13 44.91
C ALA A 390 20.18 -2.56 45.49
N VAL A 391 19.90 -3.57 44.66
CA VAL A 391 19.69 -4.97 45.11
C VAL A 391 20.91 -5.88 44.86
N ILE A 392 21.93 -5.43 44.10
CA ILE A 392 23.07 -6.28 43.70
C ILE A 392 24.38 -6.00 44.48
N VAL A 393 24.42 -5.01 45.39
CA VAL A 393 25.68 -4.64 46.09
C VAL A 393 25.93 -5.41 47.40
N ASN A 394 25.06 -6.31 47.86
CA ASN A 394 25.23 -6.91 49.19
C ASN A 394 25.21 -8.46 49.26
N LEU A 395 25.89 -9.13 48.33
CA LEU A 395 26.17 -10.57 48.44
C LEU A 395 27.53 -10.93 47.81
N ASN A 396 28.63 -10.72 48.54
CA ASN A 396 29.75 -11.68 48.57
C ASN A 396 30.77 -11.38 49.70
N PRO A 397 30.94 -12.25 50.71
CA PRO A 397 31.97 -12.13 51.73
C PRO A 397 33.33 -12.67 51.22
N LYS A 398 34.41 -11.92 51.47
CA LYS A 398 35.79 -12.32 51.16
C LYS A 398 36.28 -13.45 52.10
N PRO A 399 37.04 -14.44 51.61
CA PRO A 399 37.69 -15.41 52.48
C PRO A 399 38.98 -14.82 53.06
N ILE A 400 39.11 -14.86 54.40
CA ILE A 400 40.34 -14.55 55.13
C ILE A 400 41.07 -15.88 55.35
N PHE A 401 42.25 -16.04 54.75
CA PHE A 401 43.23 -17.06 55.13
C PHE A 401 44.06 -16.54 56.29
N ILE A 402 44.07 -17.27 57.41
CA ILE A 402 45.09 -17.16 58.46
C ILE A 402 46.00 -18.37 58.30
N ARG A 403 47.31 -18.13 58.16
CA ARG A 403 48.36 -19.14 58.30
C ARG A 403 48.98 -19.01 59.69
N LEU A 404 49.24 -20.15 60.33
CA LEU A 404 50.48 -20.34 61.08
C LEU A 404 51.43 -21.10 60.16
#